data_AF-A0A1V4MSW4-F1
#
_entry.id   AF-A0A1V4MSW4-F1
#
_cell.length_a   1.000
_cell.length_b   1.000
_cell.length_c   1.000
_cell.angle_alpha   90.00
_cell.angle_beta   90.00
_cell.angle_gamma   90.00
#
_symmetry.space_group_name_H-M   'P 1'
#
loop_
_entity.id
_entity.type
_entity.pdbx_description
1 polymer ?
#
loop_
_entity_poly.entity_id
_entity_poly.type
_entity_poly.pdbx_seq_one_letter_code
_entity_poly.pdbx_strand_id
1 'polypeptide(L)'
;MICSCSLASEWKASFDPGADSLLGIAGAVTLVDGNSAVCLAGPFEDPIVILLDEEGRTLWSTAILEKGGNSRSFESGGFLVPLDDGFAVALHSEPRATGIDTDVAVARIDMEGDTVWTFVLGLDDSDNWICTGLTACSDGGFLLTGCPGTMLPGGYVLKLGSSGDLQWMTPAGSIEGFVLSAAELPDGGFLALTDPCYGHFALLPLSPEGTLGEPVEIDAGGEPFGIRPVDDSVWILLRPEGNSVTSILYAEGHGVQDSMTAVLPEGHEVRCADMAPEGMVTAGTLDGTAFTCLHGADGTLLAEKVLDMEGSPSGLSVSADRVLVHSRENELVCSMILSEFPN
;
A
#
# COMPACT_ATOMS: atom_id res chain seq x y z
N MET A 1 11.01 40.68 2.43
CA MET A 1 12.03 39.80 3.01
C MET A 1 12.10 38.62 2.06
N ILE A 2 13.19 38.50 1.31
CA ILE A 2 13.38 37.45 0.32
C ILE A 2 13.56 36.16 1.12
N CYS A 3 12.50 35.36 1.24
CA CYS A 3 12.61 34.00 1.74
C CYS A 3 13.02 33.14 0.55
N SER A 4 14.30 32.81 0.49
CA SER A 4 14.81 31.77 -0.38
C SER A 4 14.29 30.42 0.14
N CYS A 5 13.11 30.00 -0.32
CA CYS A 5 12.80 28.57 -0.32
C CYS A 5 13.67 27.95 -1.40
N SER A 6 14.62 27.10 -1.01
CA SER A 6 15.23 26.14 -1.92
C SER A 6 14.17 25.08 -2.23
N LEU A 7 13.23 25.43 -3.10
CA LEU A 7 12.32 24.50 -3.77
C LEU A 7 13.12 23.79 -4.86
N ALA A 8 13.67 22.65 -4.51
CA ALA A 8 14.26 21.66 -5.39
C ALA A 8 14.25 20.34 -4.60
N SER A 9 13.78 19.21 -5.12
CA SER A 9 13.51 18.90 -6.51
C SER A 9 12.68 17.63 -6.55
N GLU A 10 11.70 17.60 -7.45
CA GLU A 10 11.33 16.33 -8.06
C GLU A 10 12.60 15.55 -8.39
N TRP A 11 12.62 14.29 -8.00
CA TRP A 11 13.74 13.42 -8.27
C TRP A 11 13.24 12.10 -8.82
N LYS A 12 14.13 11.45 -9.53
CA LYS A 12 13.93 10.16 -10.16
C LYS A 12 15.03 9.22 -9.70
N ALA A 13 14.66 8.00 -9.35
CA ALA A 13 15.57 6.89 -9.14
C ALA A 13 15.18 5.73 -10.05
N SER A 14 16.17 5.10 -10.67
CA SER A 14 15.99 3.88 -11.46
C SER A 14 16.79 2.75 -10.81
N PHE A 15 16.16 1.60 -10.61
CA PHE A 15 16.80 0.44 -9.99
C PHE A 15 17.07 -0.61 -11.06
N ASP A 16 18.37 -0.85 -11.33
CA ASP A 16 18.83 -1.94 -12.19
C ASP A 16 19.34 -3.08 -11.31
N PRO A 17 18.52 -4.11 -11.03
CA PRO A 17 18.96 -5.25 -10.24
C PRO A 17 19.88 -6.20 -11.04
N GLY A 18 20.19 -5.88 -12.30
CA GLY A 18 21.01 -6.67 -13.20
C GLY A 18 20.19 -7.55 -14.13
N ALA A 19 20.78 -7.92 -15.27
CA ALA A 19 20.10 -8.58 -16.39
C ALA A 19 19.46 -9.95 -16.06
N ASP A 20 19.93 -10.62 -15.01
CA ASP A 20 19.44 -11.94 -14.59
C ASP A 20 18.52 -11.86 -13.35
N SER A 21 18.34 -10.67 -12.77
CA SER A 21 17.49 -10.50 -11.59
C SER A 21 16.05 -10.20 -11.98
N LEU A 22 15.12 -10.72 -11.19
CA LEU A 22 13.69 -10.51 -11.35
C LEU A 22 13.11 -9.56 -10.30
N LEU A 23 13.97 -8.87 -9.54
CA LEU A 23 13.54 -7.87 -8.57
C LEU A 23 12.81 -6.71 -9.27
N GLY A 24 11.62 -6.41 -8.78
CA GLY A 24 10.83 -5.26 -9.17
C GLY A 24 10.48 -4.39 -7.97
N ILE A 25 10.18 -3.10 -8.18
CA ILE A 25 9.59 -2.27 -7.11
C ILE A 25 8.24 -2.88 -6.71
N ALA A 26 8.18 -3.40 -5.49
CA ALA A 26 6.99 -3.99 -4.89
C ALA A 26 6.19 -2.96 -4.10
N GLY A 27 6.87 -1.95 -3.54
CA GLY A 27 6.23 -0.80 -2.92
C GLY A 27 7.24 0.28 -2.55
N ALA A 28 6.74 1.49 -2.32
CA ALA A 28 7.54 2.61 -1.84
C ALA A 28 6.70 3.50 -0.92
N VAL A 29 7.35 4.12 0.07
CA VAL A 29 6.69 5.07 0.98
C VAL A 29 7.64 6.17 1.44
N THR A 30 7.10 7.37 1.63
CA THR A 30 7.81 8.48 2.26
C THR A 30 7.74 8.32 3.78
N LEU A 31 8.88 8.42 4.45
CA LEU A 31 9.03 8.35 5.89
C LEU A 31 8.72 9.70 6.55
N VAL A 32 8.56 9.69 7.87
CA VAL A 32 8.23 10.87 8.68
C VAL A 32 9.29 11.98 8.57
N ASP A 33 10.55 11.60 8.34
CA ASP A 33 11.67 12.52 8.19
C ASP A 33 11.89 13.01 6.74
N GLY A 34 11.01 12.63 5.80
CA GLY A 34 11.09 13.01 4.38
C GLY A 34 11.89 12.05 3.50
N ASN A 35 12.65 11.10 4.09
CA ASN A 35 13.33 10.06 3.34
C ASN A 35 12.32 9.10 2.69
N SER A 36 12.76 8.26 1.75
CA SER A 36 11.89 7.28 1.09
C SER A 36 12.42 5.87 1.27
N ALA A 37 11.56 4.96 1.72
CA ALA A 37 11.83 3.53 1.76
C ALA A 37 11.22 2.86 0.53
N VAL A 38 12.00 2.00 -0.12
CA VAL A 38 11.59 1.25 -1.31
C VAL A 38 11.82 -0.22 -1.07
N CYS A 39 10.83 -1.06 -1.35
CA CYS A 39 10.95 -2.50 -1.32
C CYS A 39 11.06 -3.03 -2.75
N LEU A 40 12.14 -3.75 -3.04
CA LEU A 40 12.30 -4.56 -4.22
C LEU A 40 12.03 -6.02 -3.87
N ALA A 41 11.14 -6.67 -4.61
CA ALA A 41 10.86 -8.09 -4.45
C ALA A 41 10.66 -8.73 -5.83
N GLY A 42 10.92 -10.02 -5.93
CA GLY A 42 10.76 -10.73 -7.19
C GLY A 42 11.06 -12.21 -7.07
N PRO A 43 10.65 -13.01 -8.06
CA PRO A 43 10.80 -14.46 -8.01
C PRO A 43 12.26 -14.88 -7.81
N PHE A 44 12.45 -15.82 -6.88
CA PHE A 44 13.74 -16.49 -6.59
C PHE A 44 14.80 -15.61 -5.91
N GLU A 45 14.43 -14.38 -5.54
CA GLU A 45 15.35 -13.41 -4.93
C GLU A 45 14.92 -13.15 -3.48
N ASP A 46 15.89 -12.89 -2.61
CA ASP A 46 15.59 -12.36 -1.27
C ASP A 46 15.21 -10.86 -1.42
N PRO A 47 14.16 -10.35 -0.76
CA PRO A 47 13.75 -8.96 -0.88
C PRO A 47 14.87 -8.01 -0.47
N ILE A 48 14.90 -6.85 -1.12
CA ILE A 48 15.82 -5.76 -0.79
C ILE A 48 14.99 -4.56 -0.37
N VAL A 49 15.36 -3.93 0.73
CA VAL A 49 14.86 -2.60 1.08
C VAL A 49 15.95 -1.57 0.89
N ILE A 50 15.58 -0.42 0.35
CA ILE A 50 16.47 0.67 0.00
C ILE A 50 15.95 1.93 0.67
N LEU A 51 16.83 2.62 1.40
CA LEU A 51 16.54 3.95 1.93
C LEU A 51 17.18 5.01 1.02
N LEU A 52 16.36 5.95 0.59
CA LEU A 52 16.75 7.13 -0.18
C LEU A 52 16.59 8.38 0.68
N ASP A 53 17.49 9.34 0.49
CA ASP A 53 17.31 10.66 1.08
C ASP A 53 16.22 11.47 0.36
N GLU A 54 15.94 12.67 0.88
CA GLU A 54 14.94 13.58 0.33
C GLU A 54 15.17 13.98 -1.14
N GLU A 55 16.38 13.79 -1.67
CA GLU A 55 16.76 14.06 -3.06
C GLU A 55 16.87 12.78 -3.92
N GLY A 56 16.45 11.63 -3.40
CA GLY A 56 16.45 10.35 -4.12
C GLY A 56 17.79 9.65 -4.17
N ARG A 57 18.79 10.07 -3.38
CA ARG A 57 20.10 9.41 -3.32
C ARG A 57 20.05 8.26 -2.32
N THR A 58 20.60 7.12 -2.69
CA THR A 58 20.68 5.96 -1.80
C THR A 58 21.54 6.25 -0.58
N LEU A 59 20.93 6.17 0.60
CA LEU A 59 21.62 6.17 1.89
C LEU A 59 22.17 4.78 2.19
N TRP A 60 21.34 3.75 2.02
CA TRP A 60 21.73 2.35 2.16
C TRP A 60 20.75 1.42 1.43
N SER A 61 21.18 0.17 1.22
CA SER A 61 20.33 -0.93 0.77
C SER A 61 20.70 -2.20 1.55
N THR A 62 19.69 -2.99 1.94
CA THR A 62 19.90 -4.23 2.69
C THR A 62 18.95 -5.32 2.19
N ALA A 63 19.43 -6.56 2.13
CA ALA A 63 18.57 -7.71 1.92
C ALA A 63 17.85 -8.04 3.23
N ILE A 64 16.58 -8.41 3.15
CA ILE A 64 15.77 -8.77 4.32
C ILE A 64 15.18 -10.16 4.11
N LEU A 65 14.82 -10.79 5.24
CA LEU A 65 14.16 -12.11 5.23
C LEU A 65 14.98 -13.16 4.45
N GLU A 66 16.31 -13.07 4.52
CA GLU A 66 17.24 -13.90 3.77
C GLU A 66 16.97 -15.39 4.01
N LYS A 67 16.48 -16.04 2.97
CA LYS A 67 16.22 -17.47 2.94
C LYS A 67 17.23 -18.18 2.04
N GLY A 68 18.04 -17.45 1.28
CA GLY A 68 19.21 -17.99 0.58
C GLY A 68 18.84 -18.85 -0.62
N GLY A 69 18.02 -18.30 -1.52
CA GLY A 69 17.60 -18.96 -2.76
C GLY A 69 16.82 -20.27 -2.56
N ASN A 70 16.24 -20.47 -1.37
CA ASN A 70 15.40 -21.62 -1.09
C ASN A 70 13.98 -21.42 -1.64
N SER A 71 13.14 -22.46 -1.60
CA SER A 71 11.81 -22.42 -2.22
C SER A 71 10.82 -21.44 -1.58
N ARG A 72 11.17 -20.79 -0.46
CA ARG A 72 10.29 -19.93 0.34
C ARG A 72 10.72 -18.45 0.36
N SER A 73 11.47 -17.99 -0.63
CA SER A 73 11.74 -16.55 -0.81
C SER A 73 10.43 -15.75 -0.81
N PHE A 74 10.42 -14.66 -0.06
CA PHE A 74 9.30 -13.72 -0.04
C PHE A 74 9.42 -12.87 -1.30
N GLU A 75 8.50 -13.01 -2.24
CA GLU A 75 8.70 -12.50 -3.61
C GLU A 75 7.59 -11.58 -4.10
N SER A 76 6.52 -11.44 -3.31
CA SER A 76 5.35 -10.62 -3.59
C SER A 76 4.94 -9.81 -2.35
N GLY A 77 4.05 -8.84 -2.55
CA GLY A 77 3.61 -7.90 -1.53
C GLY A 77 4.42 -6.60 -1.61
N GLY A 78 5.17 -6.26 -0.57
CA GLY A 78 5.89 -4.98 -0.49
C GLY A 78 5.05 -3.88 0.17
N PHE A 79 4.10 -4.25 1.03
CA PHE A 79 3.30 -3.29 1.78
C PHE A 79 4.16 -2.62 2.83
N LEU A 80 4.49 -1.35 2.60
CA LEU A 80 5.34 -0.55 3.48
C LEU A 80 4.51 0.42 4.31
N VAL A 81 4.82 0.53 5.60
CA VAL A 81 4.28 1.56 6.48
C VAL A 81 5.41 2.34 7.15
N PRO A 82 5.39 3.68 7.11
CA PRO A 82 6.38 4.52 7.76
C PRO A 82 6.09 4.56 9.27
N LEU A 83 7.14 4.70 10.07
CA LEU A 83 7.08 4.93 11.51
C LEU A 83 8.11 6.01 11.89
N ASP A 84 8.04 6.53 13.12
CA ASP A 84 8.90 7.63 13.57
C ASP A 84 10.40 7.28 13.57
N ASP A 85 10.75 6.02 13.82
CA ASP A 85 12.12 5.51 13.94
C ASP A 85 12.46 4.42 12.91
N GLY A 86 11.75 4.37 11.78
CA GLY A 86 12.02 3.41 10.71
C GLY A 86 10.79 3.10 9.87
N PHE A 87 10.70 1.89 9.34
CA PHE A 87 9.49 1.40 8.64
C PHE A 87 9.23 -0.08 8.90
N ALA A 88 8.05 -0.56 8.52
CA ALA A 88 7.77 -1.98 8.48
C ALA A 88 7.33 -2.38 7.08
N VAL A 89 7.65 -3.61 6.69
CA VAL A 89 7.29 -4.17 5.39
C VAL A 89 6.65 -5.54 5.56
N ALA A 90 5.55 -5.78 4.85
CA ALA A 90 4.95 -7.09 4.73
C ALA A 90 5.12 -7.65 3.32
N LEU A 91 5.57 -8.90 3.26
CA LEU A 91 5.73 -9.67 2.03
C LEU A 91 5.14 -11.07 2.21
N HIS A 92 4.88 -11.74 1.09
CA HIS A 92 4.53 -13.15 1.10
C HIS A 92 5.33 -13.93 0.05
N SER A 93 5.51 -15.23 0.28
CA SER A 93 6.03 -16.14 -0.74
C SER A 93 4.92 -16.57 -1.69
N GLU A 94 5.28 -16.99 -2.90
CA GLU A 94 4.33 -17.49 -3.90
C GLU A 94 4.34 -19.02 -4.01
N PRO A 95 3.23 -19.64 -4.41
CA PRO A 95 3.16 -21.09 -4.58
C PRO A 95 4.09 -21.54 -5.72
N ARG A 96 5.02 -22.46 -5.43
CA ARG A 96 5.87 -23.08 -6.46
C ARG A 96 5.40 -24.47 -6.88
N ALA A 97 5.96 -24.96 -8.00
CA ALA A 97 5.60 -26.22 -8.68
C ALA A 97 5.65 -27.50 -7.82
N THR A 98 6.25 -27.44 -6.62
CA THR A 98 6.23 -28.53 -5.62
C THR A 98 4.91 -28.65 -4.86
N GLY A 99 4.05 -27.64 -4.97
CA GLY A 99 2.72 -27.61 -4.37
C GLY A 99 2.74 -27.00 -2.98
N ILE A 100 2.12 -25.82 -2.89
CA ILE A 100 1.38 -25.30 -1.73
C ILE A 100 2.22 -25.14 -0.46
N ASP A 101 2.85 -23.98 -0.30
CA ASP A 101 3.27 -23.38 0.97
C ASP A 101 3.53 -21.88 0.68
N THR A 102 2.62 -21.00 1.09
CA THR A 102 2.89 -19.56 1.09
C THR A 102 3.02 -19.05 2.51
N ASP A 103 4.16 -18.44 2.82
CA ASP A 103 4.42 -17.78 4.08
C ASP A 103 4.13 -16.30 3.93
N VAL A 104 3.73 -15.66 5.02
CA VAL A 104 3.72 -14.20 5.15
C VAL A 104 4.76 -13.80 6.17
N ALA A 105 5.52 -12.76 5.89
CA ALA A 105 6.45 -12.17 6.84
C ALA A 105 6.24 -10.67 6.98
N VAL A 106 6.47 -10.19 8.19
CA VAL A 106 6.57 -8.77 8.51
C VAL A 106 7.96 -8.53 9.10
N ALA A 107 8.67 -7.54 8.58
CA ALA A 107 9.96 -7.10 9.11
C ALA A 107 9.87 -5.64 9.57
N ARG A 108 10.32 -5.36 10.80
CA ARG A 108 10.54 -4.02 11.32
C ARG A 108 11.99 -3.64 11.09
N ILE A 109 12.22 -2.54 10.39
CA ILE A 109 13.55 -2.04 10.02
C ILE A 109 13.72 -0.66 10.63
N ASP A 110 14.88 -0.41 11.25
CA ASP A 110 15.25 0.91 11.76
C ASP A 110 15.87 1.79 10.67
N MET A 111 16.24 3.03 11.03
CA MET A 111 16.80 4.00 10.10
C MET A 111 18.23 3.68 9.67
N GLU A 112 18.95 2.84 10.43
CA GLU A 112 20.28 2.32 10.11
C GLU A 112 20.25 1.15 9.12
N GLY A 113 19.06 0.59 8.87
CA GLY A 113 18.85 -0.56 8.00
C GLY A 113 18.98 -1.91 8.71
N ASP A 114 19.00 -1.91 10.05
CA ASP A 114 19.01 -3.11 10.85
C ASP A 114 17.57 -3.64 11.04
N THR A 115 17.44 -4.97 10.99
CA THR A 115 16.16 -5.62 11.30
C THR A 115 15.98 -5.66 12.82
N VAL A 116 15.01 -4.91 13.32
CA VAL A 116 14.65 -4.85 14.74
C VAL A 116 13.97 -6.16 15.16
N TRP A 117 13.02 -6.64 14.36
CA TRP A 117 12.37 -7.94 14.54
C TRP A 117 11.71 -8.43 13.26
N THR A 118 11.40 -9.73 13.23
CA THR A 118 10.63 -10.37 12.16
C THR A 118 9.51 -11.22 12.74
N PHE A 119 8.34 -11.17 12.11
CA PHE A 119 7.23 -12.10 12.33
C PHE A 119 7.02 -12.93 11.08
N VAL A 120 6.74 -14.24 11.23
CA VAL A 120 6.42 -15.13 10.11
C VAL A 120 5.20 -15.98 10.43
N LEU A 121 4.27 -16.05 9.48
CA LEU A 121 3.09 -16.88 9.47
C LEU A 121 3.20 -17.88 8.32
N GLY A 122 2.94 -19.17 8.55
CA GLY A 122 2.98 -20.22 7.51
C GLY A 122 4.15 -21.21 7.56
N LEU A 123 5.03 -21.12 8.56
CA LEU A 123 6.22 -22.00 8.64
C LEU A 123 5.90 -23.50 8.71
N ASP A 124 4.67 -23.86 9.04
CA ASP A 124 4.17 -25.23 9.06
C ASP A 124 3.49 -25.52 7.69
N ASP A 125 3.93 -26.58 7.01
CA ASP A 125 3.55 -26.97 5.63
C ASP A 125 2.06 -27.37 5.45
N SER A 126 1.16 -26.85 6.29
CA SER A 126 -0.27 -27.16 6.31
C SER A 126 -1.14 -26.08 5.69
N ASP A 127 -0.69 -24.81 5.71
CA ASP A 127 -1.53 -23.66 5.41
C ASP A 127 -0.82 -22.68 4.47
N ASN A 128 -1.59 -22.11 3.54
CA ASN A 128 -1.12 -21.00 2.71
C ASN A 128 -1.49 -19.69 3.38
N TRP A 129 -0.64 -18.69 3.22
CA TRP A 129 -0.86 -17.33 3.67
C TRP A 129 -0.41 -16.37 2.58
N ILE A 130 -1.28 -15.43 2.23
CA ILE A 130 -0.99 -14.31 1.34
C ILE A 130 -1.43 -13.05 2.09
N CYS A 131 -0.55 -12.06 2.17
CA CYS A 131 -0.92 -10.75 2.70
C CYS A 131 -1.42 -9.83 1.58
N THR A 132 -2.39 -8.99 1.90
CA THR A 132 -3.00 -8.01 1.00
C THR A 132 -2.81 -6.57 1.46
N GLY A 133 -2.33 -6.36 2.69
CA GLY A 133 -2.13 -5.04 3.26
C GLY A 133 -1.44 -5.09 4.61
N LEU A 134 -0.76 -3.99 4.94
CA LEU A 134 -0.14 -3.71 6.23
C LEU A 134 -0.52 -2.29 6.64
N THR A 135 -0.96 -2.12 7.88
CA THR A 135 -1.35 -0.83 8.45
C THR A 135 -0.66 -0.66 9.80
N ALA A 136 0.00 0.48 10.01
CA ALA A 136 0.51 0.85 11.34
C ALA A 136 -0.65 1.31 12.23
N CYS A 137 -0.65 0.88 13.49
CA CYS A 137 -1.66 1.27 14.47
C CYS A 137 -1.14 2.37 15.40
N SER A 138 -2.07 3.13 15.96
CA SER A 138 -1.86 4.23 16.91
C SER A 138 -1.18 3.81 18.21
N ASP A 139 -1.30 2.54 18.58
CA ASP A 139 -0.60 1.92 19.71
C ASP A 139 0.83 1.46 19.39
N GLY A 140 1.31 1.72 18.17
CA GLY A 140 2.60 1.30 17.65
C GLY A 140 2.63 -0.16 17.15
N GLY A 141 1.49 -0.87 17.22
CA GLY A 141 1.31 -2.19 16.63
C GLY A 141 1.04 -2.14 15.12
N PHE A 142 0.69 -3.29 14.56
CA PHE A 142 0.45 -3.44 13.13
C PHE A 142 -0.75 -4.33 12.88
N LEU A 143 -1.57 -3.92 11.92
CA LEU A 143 -2.66 -4.73 11.39
C LEU A 143 -2.24 -5.29 10.03
N LEU A 144 -2.40 -6.59 9.87
CA LEU A 144 -2.08 -7.29 8.63
C LEU A 144 -3.32 -8.01 8.12
N THR A 145 -3.61 -7.84 6.83
CA THR A 145 -4.76 -8.47 6.16
C THR A 145 -4.30 -9.48 5.14
N GLY A 146 -5.17 -10.44 4.82
CA GLY A 146 -4.85 -11.40 3.79
C GLY A 146 -5.88 -12.50 3.59
N CYS A 147 -5.45 -13.55 2.91
CA CYS A 147 -6.21 -14.76 2.68
C CYS A 147 -5.30 -16.01 2.64
N PRO A 148 -5.86 -17.20 2.89
CA PRO A 148 -5.15 -18.45 2.82
C PRO A 148 -5.11 -19.01 1.40
N GLY A 149 -4.27 -18.42 0.55
CA GLY A 149 -4.00 -18.91 -0.81
C GLY A 149 -5.22 -19.00 -1.73
N THR A 150 -5.01 -19.55 -2.94
CA THR A 150 -6.02 -19.55 -4.02
C THR A 150 -7.08 -20.64 -3.90
N MET A 151 -6.95 -21.57 -2.94
CA MET A 151 -7.75 -22.79 -2.87
C MET A 151 -8.61 -22.93 -1.61
N LEU A 152 -8.47 -22.03 -0.63
CA LEU A 152 -9.28 -22.04 0.60
C LEU A 152 -10.00 -20.71 0.77
N PRO A 153 -11.34 -20.70 0.95
CA PRO A 153 -12.04 -19.51 1.40
C PRO A 153 -11.61 -19.21 2.85
N GLY A 154 -11.37 -17.95 3.20
CA GLY A 154 -11.14 -17.60 4.60
C GLY A 154 -10.24 -16.41 4.83
N GLY A 155 -10.68 -15.19 4.55
CA GLY A 155 -9.92 -13.98 4.84
C GLY A 155 -9.42 -13.95 6.29
N TYR A 156 -8.31 -13.28 6.53
CA TYR A 156 -7.83 -13.07 7.90
C TYR A 156 -7.45 -11.62 8.14
N VAL A 157 -7.59 -11.24 9.40
CA VAL A 157 -6.96 -10.06 9.99
C VAL A 157 -6.15 -10.54 11.19
N LEU A 158 -4.92 -10.08 11.31
CA LEU A 158 -4.10 -10.30 12.49
C LEU A 158 -3.51 -8.99 12.98
N LYS A 159 -3.34 -8.90 14.30
CA LYS A 159 -2.70 -7.77 14.97
C LYS A 159 -1.41 -8.19 15.63
N LEU A 160 -0.34 -7.49 15.30
CA LEU A 160 0.95 -7.56 15.97
C LEU A 160 1.10 -6.40 16.94
N GLY A 161 1.75 -6.64 18.07
CA GLY A 161 2.23 -5.58 18.95
C GLY A 161 3.43 -4.86 18.34
N SER A 162 3.85 -3.76 18.97
CA SER A 162 5.02 -2.98 18.53
C SER A 162 6.34 -3.75 18.55
N SER A 163 6.42 -4.80 19.39
CA SER A 163 7.53 -5.76 19.44
C SER A 163 7.43 -6.93 18.45
N GLY A 164 6.42 -6.95 17.58
CA GLY A 164 6.18 -8.03 16.61
C GLY A 164 5.55 -9.29 17.20
N ASP A 165 5.08 -9.25 18.44
CA ASP A 165 4.34 -10.33 19.08
C ASP A 165 2.90 -10.39 18.57
N LEU A 166 2.41 -11.59 18.26
CA LEU A 166 1.02 -11.78 17.87
C LEU A 166 0.09 -11.51 19.06
N GLN A 167 -0.73 -10.47 18.94
CA GLN A 167 -1.74 -10.15 19.95
C GLN A 167 -3.01 -10.96 19.73
N TRP A 168 -3.50 -10.97 18.48
CA TRP A 168 -4.64 -11.77 18.08
C TRP A 168 -4.66 -11.99 16.57
N MET A 169 -5.43 -13.00 16.16
CA MET A 169 -5.76 -13.29 14.78
C MET A 169 -7.22 -13.73 14.72
N THR A 170 -7.95 -13.32 13.69
CA THR A 170 -9.33 -13.77 13.49
C THR A 170 -9.38 -15.28 13.32
N PRO A 171 -10.39 -15.98 13.88
CA PRO A 171 -10.49 -17.43 13.75
C PRO A 171 -10.49 -17.88 12.28
N ALA A 172 -9.83 -19.01 12.00
CA ALA A 172 -9.80 -19.57 10.65
C ALA A 172 -11.21 -19.77 10.08
N GLY A 173 -11.44 -19.28 8.85
CA GLY A 173 -12.74 -19.37 8.17
C GLY A 173 -13.84 -18.48 8.75
N SER A 174 -13.54 -17.57 9.67
CA SER A 174 -14.52 -16.63 10.24
C SER A 174 -14.84 -15.44 9.33
N ILE A 175 -13.98 -15.13 8.38
CA ILE A 175 -14.22 -14.13 7.33
C ILE A 175 -14.31 -14.89 6.00
N GLU A 176 -15.44 -14.77 5.31
CA GLU A 176 -15.60 -15.37 3.99
C GLU A 176 -14.75 -14.62 2.94
N GLY A 177 -14.26 -15.36 1.94
CA GLY A 177 -13.54 -14.77 0.82
C GLY A 177 -12.18 -14.16 1.18
N PHE A 178 -11.94 -12.91 0.79
CA PHE A 178 -10.68 -12.19 0.95
C PHE A 178 -10.84 -10.96 1.85
N VAL A 179 -9.82 -10.64 2.65
CA VAL A 179 -9.68 -9.28 3.19
C VAL A 179 -8.73 -8.52 2.26
N LEU A 180 -9.20 -7.43 1.67
CA LEU A 180 -8.43 -6.65 0.68
C LEU A 180 -7.54 -5.60 1.34
N SER A 181 -8.06 -4.97 2.40
CA SER A 181 -7.38 -3.89 3.12
C SER A 181 -8.09 -3.66 4.45
N ALA A 182 -7.40 -3.07 5.42
CA ALA A 182 -8.03 -2.68 6.69
C ALA A 182 -7.37 -1.43 7.27
N ALA A 183 -8.16 -0.71 8.06
CA ALA A 183 -7.77 0.52 8.72
C ALA A 183 -8.14 0.49 10.21
N GLU A 184 -7.35 1.19 11.03
CA GLU A 184 -7.75 1.54 12.38
C GLU A 184 -8.68 2.76 12.37
N LEU A 185 -9.66 2.76 13.26
CA LEU A 185 -10.62 3.84 13.47
C LEU A 185 -10.21 4.69 14.69
N PRO A 186 -10.70 5.94 14.81
CA PRO A 186 -10.33 6.83 15.92
C PRO A 186 -10.63 6.30 17.33
N ASP A 187 -11.54 5.33 17.46
CA ASP A 187 -11.88 4.68 18.73
C ASP A 187 -10.98 3.48 19.06
N GLY A 188 -10.00 3.17 18.21
CA GLY A 188 -9.11 2.01 18.31
C GLY A 188 -9.69 0.71 17.77
N GLY A 189 -10.94 0.72 17.27
CA GLY A 189 -11.50 -0.36 16.48
C GLY A 189 -10.91 -0.41 15.08
N PHE A 190 -11.34 -1.38 14.28
CA PHE A 190 -10.88 -1.54 12.90
C PHE A 190 -12.03 -1.69 11.93
N LEU A 191 -11.74 -1.36 10.68
CA LEU A 191 -12.65 -1.59 9.56
C LEU A 191 -11.88 -2.31 8.45
N ALA A 192 -12.35 -3.50 8.09
CA ALA A 192 -11.78 -4.30 7.03
C ALA A 192 -12.67 -4.26 5.78
N LEU A 193 -12.08 -4.06 4.62
CA LEU A 193 -12.72 -4.24 3.32
C LEU A 193 -12.59 -5.70 2.89
N THR A 194 -13.70 -6.37 2.63
CA THR A 194 -13.74 -7.79 2.28
C THR A 194 -14.41 -8.03 0.92
N ASP A 195 -14.02 -9.13 0.25
CA ASP A 195 -14.70 -9.68 -0.92
C ASP A 195 -15.15 -11.12 -0.60
N PRO A 196 -16.28 -11.30 0.11
CA PRO A 196 -16.81 -12.61 0.49
C PRO A 196 -17.08 -13.56 -0.69
N CYS A 197 -17.49 -13.07 -1.86
CA CYS A 197 -18.05 -13.91 -2.92
C CYS A 197 -17.70 -13.44 -4.36
N TYR A 198 -16.45 -13.07 -4.62
CA TYR A 198 -15.96 -12.70 -5.96
C TYR A 198 -16.82 -11.61 -6.63
N GLY A 199 -16.78 -10.40 -6.06
CA GLY A 199 -17.49 -9.22 -6.57
C GLY A 199 -18.66 -8.76 -5.70
N HIS A 200 -18.79 -9.30 -4.48
CA HIS A 200 -19.65 -8.78 -3.44
C HIS A 200 -18.76 -8.21 -2.36
N PHE A 201 -18.74 -6.89 -2.19
CA PHE A 201 -17.84 -6.23 -1.25
C PHE A 201 -18.58 -5.86 0.03
N ALA A 202 -17.93 -6.04 1.16
CA ALA A 202 -18.45 -5.63 2.45
C ALA A 202 -17.39 -4.91 3.28
N LEU A 203 -17.88 -4.10 4.21
CA LEU A 203 -17.08 -3.55 5.29
C LEU A 203 -17.37 -4.34 6.55
N LEU A 204 -16.32 -4.87 7.16
CA LEU A 204 -16.39 -5.69 8.36
C LEU A 204 -15.76 -4.91 9.52
N PRO A 205 -16.55 -4.42 10.48
CA PRO A 205 -16.03 -3.82 11.70
C PRO A 205 -15.37 -4.88 12.59
N LEU A 206 -14.29 -4.52 13.27
CA LEU A 206 -13.65 -5.35 14.29
C LEU A 206 -13.41 -4.52 15.56
N SER A 207 -13.59 -5.14 16.72
CA SER A 207 -13.20 -4.52 18.00
C SER A 207 -11.67 -4.42 18.12
N PRO A 208 -11.14 -3.62 19.08
CA PRO A 208 -9.70 -3.57 19.37
C PRO A 208 -9.07 -4.95 19.65
N GLU A 209 -9.86 -5.88 20.20
CA GLU A 209 -9.50 -7.26 20.51
C GLU A 209 -9.72 -8.25 19.35
N GLY A 210 -10.08 -7.77 18.16
CA GLY A 210 -10.28 -8.59 16.97
C GLY A 210 -11.62 -9.33 16.91
N THR A 211 -12.61 -8.92 17.71
CA THR A 211 -13.95 -9.51 17.63
C THR A 211 -14.70 -8.97 16.42
N LEU A 212 -15.20 -9.85 15.56
CA LEU A 212 -15.95 -9.48 14.36
C LEU A 212 -17.31 -8.85 14.69
N GLY A 213 -17.61 -7.74 14.04
CA GLY A 213 -18.94 -7.15 13.99
C GLY A 213 -19.79 -7.72 12.85
N GLU A 214 -20.94 -7.09 12.62
CA GLU A 214 -21.81 -7.43 11.49
C GLU A 214 -21.27 -6.79 10.20
N PRO A 215 -21.12 -7.55 9.11
CA PRO A 215 -20.67 -7.01 7.83
C PRO A 215 -21.73 -6.06 7.24
N VAL A 216 -21.27 -4.98 6.62
CA VAL A 216 -22.08 -4.01 5.90
C VAL A 216 -21.74 -4.11 4.42
N GLU A 217 -22.66 -4.67 3.63
CA GLU A 217 -22.53 -4.72 2.17
C GLU A 217 -22.39 -3.31 1.58
N ILE A 218 -21.47 -3.15 0.62
CA ILE A 218 -21.26 -1.90 -0.10
C ILE A 218 -21.60 -2.07 -1.58
N ASP A 219 -22.53 -1.24 -2.07
CA ASP A 219 -22.73 -1.06 -3.51
C ASP A 219 -21.84 0.08 -3.97
N ALA A 220 -20.62 -0.27 -4.37
CA ALA A 220 -19.60 0.71 -4.71
C ALA A 220 -19.72 1.25 -6.15
N GLY A 221 -20.54 0.64 -7.01
CA GLY A 221 -20.60 1.01 -8.43
C GLY A 221 -19.29 0.79 -9.21
N GLY A 222 -18.34 0.06 -8.63
CA GLY A 222 -17.00 -0.25 -9.15
C GLY A 222 -16.32 -1.30 -8.26
N GLU A 223 -15.07 -1.69 -8.57
CA GLU A 223 -14.30 -2.68 -7.79
C GLU A 223 -13.45 -1.97 -6.72
N PRO A 224 -13.77 -2.08 -5.41
CA PRO A 224 -12.91 -1.58 -4.33
C PRO A 224 -11.59 -2.34 -4.29
N PHE A 225 -10.50 -1.63 -4.01
CA PHE A 225 -9.19 -2.26 -3.81
C PHE A 225 -8.50 -1.88 -2.50
N GLY A 226 -8.97 -0.83 -1.81
CA GLY A 226 -8.32 -0.36 -0.59
C GLY A 226 -9.22 0.51 0.27
N ILE A 227 -8.83 0.64 1.54
CA ILE A 227 -9.43 1.58 2.49
C ILE A 227 -8.34 2.54 3.00
N ARG A 228 -8.67 3.83 3.06
CA ARG A 228 -7.72 4.89 3.40
C ARG A 228 -8.31 5.84 4.43
N PRO A 229 -7.83 5.81 5.68
CA PRO A 229 -8.11 6.84 6.66
C PRO A 229 -7.49 8.16 6.22
N VAL A 230 -8.28 9.23 6.25
CA VAL A 230 -7.82 10.60 6.02
C VAL A 230 -8.52 11.48 7.04
N ASP A 231 -7.73 12.10 7.92
CA ASP A 231 -8.23 12.83 9.09
C ASP A 231 -9.22 11.97 9.90
N ASP A 232 -10.44 12.47 10.13
CA ASP A 232 -11.52 11.77 10.85
C ASP A 232 -12.41 10.93 9.92
N SER A 233 -12.03 10.76 8.65
CA SER A 233 -12.82 10.09 7.62
C SER A 233 -12.15 8.82 7.10
N VAL A 234 -12.95 7.91 6.56
CA VAL A 234 -12.46 6.68 5.95
C VAL A 234 -12.97 6.59 4.51
N TRP A 235 -12.03 6.49 3.58
CA TRP A 235 -12.33 6.43 2.15
C TRP A 235 -12.11 5.02 1.61
N ILE A 236 -13.03 4.57 0.76
CA ILE A 236 -12.93 3.33 0.01
C ILE A 236 -12.47 3.69 -1.40
N LEU A 237 -11.32 3.17 -1.79
CA LEU A 237 -10.72 3.45 -3.10
C LEU A 237 -11.24 2.45 -4.12
N LEU A 238 -11.79 2.93 -5.23
CA LEU A 238 -12.24 2.08 -6.34
C LEU A 238 -11.23 2.06 -7.46
N ARG A 239 -11.15 0.93 -8.16
CA ARG A 239 -10.26 0.79 -9.31
C ARG A 239 -10.58 1.85 -10.35
N PRO A 240 -9.57 2.53 -10.90
CA PRO A 240 -9.77 3.48 -11.98
C PRO A 240 -10.38 2.83 -13.24
N GLU A 241 -11.25 3.57 -13.92
CA GLU A 241 -11.90 3.17 -15.17
C GLU A 241 -11.57 4.19 -16.26
N GLY A 242 -10.62 3.85 -17.13
CA GLY A 242 -10.16 4.73 -18.21
C GLY A 242 -9.59 6.04 -17.66
N ASN A 243 -10.23 7.16 -17.97
CA ASN A 243 -9.82 8.50 -17.52
C ASN A 243 -10.49 8.95 -16.21
N SER A 244 -11.17 8.05 -15.50
CA SER A 244 -11.94 8.39 -14.30
C SER A 244 -11.60 7.50 -13.13
N VAL A 245 -11.76 8.03 -11.92
CA VAL A 245 -11.67 7.27 -10.68
C VAL A 245 -12.67 7.82 -9.67
N THR A 246 -13.25 6.93 -8.86
CA THR A 246 -14.18 7.28 -7.79
C THR A 246 -13.66 6.73 -6.47
N SER A 247 -13.78 7.52 -5.40
CA SER A 247 -13.59 7.08 -4.03
C SER A 247 -14.86 7.36 -3.23
N ILE A 248 -15.19 6.46 -2.30
CA ILE A 248 -16.43 6.52 -1.54
C ILE A 248 -16.11 6.88 -0.09
N LEU A 249 -16.83 7.84 0.46
CA LEU A 249 -16.76 8.18 1.88
C LEU A 249 -17.60 7.18 2.69
N TYR A 250 -16.94 6.42 3.55
CA TYR A 250 -17.61 5.60 4.53
C TYR A 250 -18.06 6.44 5.72
N ALA A 251 -19.31 6.24 6.14
CA ALA A 251 -19.80 6.77 7.39
C ALA A 251 -20.44 5.68 8.24
N GLU A 252 -20.01 5.65 9.50
CA GLU A 252 -20.42 4.63 10.46
C GLU A 252 -21.95 4.56 10.60
N GLY A 253 -22.48 3.33 10.57
CA GLY A 253 -23.90 3.03 10.78
C GLY A 253 -24.86 3.41 9.64
N HIS A 254 -24.38 4.04 8.55
CA HIS A 254 -25.24 4.48 7.43
C HIS A 254 -24.79 3.95 6.06
N GLY A 255 -23.65 3.25 5.97
CA GLY A 255 -23.11 2.73 4.71
C GLY A 255 -22.39 3.82 3.90
N VAL A 256 -22.56 3.79 2.57
CA VAL A 256 -22.04 4.79 1.63
C VAL A 256 -22.75 6.13 1.84
N GLN A 257 -22.02 7.17 2.25
CA GLN A 257 -22.61 8.49 2.51
C GLN A 257 -22.41 9.49 1.38
N ASP A 258 -21.26 9.45 0.73
CA ASP A 258 -20.89 10.36 -0.35
C ASP A 258 -19.83 9.71 -1.25
N SER A 259 -19.58 10.29 -2.42
CA SER A 259 -18.55 9.84 -3.34
C SER A 259 -17.86 11.02 -4.00
N MET A 260 -16.55 10.91 -4.17
CA MET A 260 -15.75 11.83 -4.96
C MET A 260 -15.34 11.15 -6.26
N THR A 261 -15.68 11.75 -7.39
CA THR A 261 -15.31 11.24 -8.72
C THR A 261 -14.44 12.28 -9.44
N ALA A 262 -13.23 11.88 -9.80
CA ALA A 262 -12.39 12.65 -10.71
C ALA A 262 -12.55 12.12 -12.14
N VAL A 263 -12.71 13.04 -13.09
CA VAL A 263 -12.75 12.72 -14.52
C VAL A 263 -11.74 13.61 -15.23
N LEU A 264 -10.68 13.01 -15.76
CA LEU A 264 -9.64 13.72 -16.50
C LEU A 264 -10.03 13.91 -17.98
N PRO A 265 -9.43 14.87 -18.70
CA PRO A 265 -9.67 15.08 -20.13
C PRO A 265 -9.39 13.83 -20.99
N GLU A 266 -9.89 13.84 -22.23
CA GLU A 266 -9.60 12.78 -23.21
C GLU A 266 -8.08 12.59 -23.40
N GLY A 267 -7.62 11.35 -23.56
CA GLY A 267 -6.20 10.99 -23.67
C GLY A 267 -5.56 10.53 -22.35
N HIS A 268 -6.20 10.81 -21.21
CA HIS A 268 -5.77 10.31 -19.91
C HIS A 268 -6.22 8.87 -19.68
N GLU A 269 -5.36 8.08 -19.07
CA GLU A 269 -5.68 6.77 -18.51
C GLU A 269 -5.12 6.72 -17.08
N VAL A 270 -6.02 6.72 -16.10
CA VAL A 270 -5.67 6.62 -14.68
C VAL A 270 -5.32 5.17 -14.36
N ARG A 271 -4.21 4.97 -13.66
CA ARG A 271 -3.71 3.62 -13.28
C ARG A 271 -3.75 3.41 -11.78
N CYS A 272 -3.47 4.45 -11.02
CA CYS A 272 -3.35 4.42 -9.57
C CYS A 272 -4.07 5.61 -8.97
N ALA A 273 -4.64 5.42 -7.78
CA ALA A 273 -5.21 6.50 -6.99
C ALA A 273 -4.97 6.24 -5.50
N ASP A 274 -4.80 7.30 -4.74
CA ASP A 274 -4.71 7.28 -3.28
C ASP A 274 -5.36 8.56 -2.74
N MET A 275 -5.65 8.59 -1.45
CA MET A 275 -6.28 9.71 -0.77
C MET A 275 -5.31 10.40 0.19
N ALA A 276 -5.32 11.73 0.14
CA ALA A 276 -4.58 12.64 1.00
C ALA A 276 -5.54 13.62 1.69
N PRO A 277 -5.14 14.31 2.76
CA PRO A 277 -5.94 15.37 3.38
C PRO A 277 -6.40 16.46 2.40
N GLU A 278 -5.59 16.74 1.38
CA GLU A 278 -5.85 17.79 0.39
C GLU A 278 -6.76 17.32 -0.76
N GLY A 279 -6.99 16.01 -0.87
CA GLY A 279 -7.89 15.41 -1.84
C GLY A 279 -7.35 14.11 -2.44
N MET A 280 -7.90 13.73 -3.59
CA MET A 280 -7.48 12.50 -4.27
C MET A 280 -6.27 12.77 -5.14
N VAL A 281 -5.27 11.91 -5.01
CA VAL A 281 -4.10 11.90 -5.90
C VAL A 281 -4.26 10.77 -6.88
N THR A 282 -3.99 11.03 -8.15
CA THR A 282 -4.01 10.01 -9.21
C THR A 282 -2.68 9.98 -9.93
N ALA A 283 -2.30 8.83 -10.45
CA ALA A 283 -1.22 8.69 -11.41
C ALA A 283 -1.66 7.80 -12.58
N GLY A 284 -1.11 8.08 -13.75
CA GLY A 284 -1.51 7.41 -14.98
C GLY A 284 -0.69 7.82 -16.17
N THR A 285 -1.24 7.61 -17.37
CA THR A 285 -0.60 7.99 -18.63
C THR A 285 -1.47 8.95 -19.44
N LEU A 286 -0.87 9.98 -20.01
CA LEU A 286 -1.44 10.90 -20.98
C LEU A 286 -0.71 10.71 -22.30
N ASP A 287 -1.39 10.16 -23.30
CA ASP A 287 -0.80 9.84 -24.62
C ASP A 287 0.53 9.06 -24.53
N GLY A 288 0.64 8.18 -23.52
CA GLY A 288 1.83 7.36 -23.25
C GLY A 288 2.90 8.01 -22.37
N THR A 289 2.70 9.24 -21.90
CA THR A 289 3.60 9.90 -20.93
C THR A 289 3.03 9.82 -19.52
N ALA A 290 3.83 9.45 -18.53
CA ALA A 290 3.38 9.36 -17.14
C ALA A 290 2.97 10.73 -16.57
N PHE A 291 1.95 10.75 -15.71
CA PHE A 291 1.51 11.94 -14.98
C PHE A 291 1.13 11.62 -13.55
N THR A 292 1.06 12.65 -12.71
CA THR A 292 0.30 12.66 -11.47
C THR A 292 -0.58 13.91 -11.37
N CYS A 293 -1.75 13.78 -10.74
CA CYS A 293 -2.69 14.86 -10.52
C CYS A 293 -3.19 14.88 -9.09
N LEU A 294 -3.53 16.07 -8.60
CA LEU A 294 -4.28 16.28 -7.38
C LEU A 294 -5.67 16.82 -7.74
N HIS A 295 -6.69 16.20 -7.15
CA HIS A 295 -8.10 16.56 -7.31
C HIS A 295 -8.65 17.05 -5.98
N GLY A 296 -9.41 18.13 -6.00
CA GLY A 296 -10.08 18.67 -4.82
C GLY A 296 -11.22 17.77 -4.35
N ALA A 297 -11.78 18.06 -3.18
CA ALA A 297 -12.84 17.28 -2.55
C ALA A 297 -14.13 17.13 -3.41
N ASP A 298 -14.33 17.99 -4.42
CA ASP A 298 -15.42 17.93 -5.38
C ASP A 298 -15.06 17.19 -6.69
N GLY A 299 -13.87 16.59 -6.76
CA GLY A 299 -13.33 15.90 -7.93
C GLY A 299 -12.75 16.85 -8.99
N THR A 300 -12.65 18.15 -8.72
CA THR A 300 -12.03 19.09 -9.67
C THR A 300 -10.53 18.91 -9.75
N LEU A 301 -9.99 18.91 -10.97
CA LEU A 301 -8.55 18.89 -11.20
C LEU A 301 -7.94 20.20 -10.71
N LEU A 302 -7.18 20.15 -9.62
CA LEU A 302 -6.47 21.31 -9.08
C LEU A 302 -5.10 21.48 -9.74
N ALA A 303 -4.54 20.38 -10.21
CA ALA A 303 -3.11 20.20 -10.34
C ALA A 303 -2.79 19.00 -11.22
N GLU A 304 -1.94 19.18 -12.23
CA GLU A 304 -1.43 18.10 -13.08
C GLU A 304 0.06 18.32 -13.31
N LYS A 305 0.80 17.21 -13.27
CA LYS A 305 2.23 17.21 -13.53
C LYS A 305 2.62 16.01 -14.37
N VAL A 306 3.35 16.27 -15.45
CA VAL A 306 3.98 15.22 -16.26
C VAL A 306 5.24 14.75 -15.55
N LEU A 307 5.43 13.44 -15.47
CA LEU A 307 6.55 12.79 -14.78
C LEU A 307 7.59 12.31 -15.80
N ASP A 308 8.87 12.49 -15.48
CA ASP A 308 9.97 11.86 -16.21
C ASP A 308 10.11 10.39 -15.81
N MET A 309 9.16 9.57 -16.25
CA MET A 309 9.08 8.14 -15.93
C MET A 309 8.93 7.31 -17.20
N GLU A 310 9.74 6.26 -17.30
CA GLU A 310 9.63 5.16 -18.22
C GLU A 310 8.56 4.19 -17.74
N GLY A 311 7.76 3.74 -18.70
CA GLY A 311 6.66 2.83 -18.43
C GLY A 311 5.42 3.52 -17.90
N SER A 312 4.45 2.70 -17.52
CA SER A 312 3.18 3.19 -16.96
C SER A 312 3.25 3.13 -15.43
N PRO A 313 2.74 4.15 -14.72
CA PRO A 313 2.55 4.07 -13.29
C PRO A 313 1.83 2.78 -12.89
N SER A 314 2.41 2.08 -11.93
CA SER A 314 1.92 0.80 -11.41
C SER A 314 1.67 0.83 -9.91
N GLY A 315 2.24 1.81 -9.20
CA GLY A 315 1.89 2.11 -7.81
C GLY A 315 2.09 3.57 -7.47
N LEU A 316 1.37 3.98 -6.44
CA LEU A 316 1.25 5.34 -5.95
C LEU A 316 1.22 5.29 -4.43
N SER A 317 1.98 6.15 -3.79
CA SER A 317 1.97 6.34 -2.34
C SER A 317 1.99 7.83 -2.04
N VAL A 318 1.10 8.25 -1.15
CA VAL A 318 0.98 9.65 -0.75
C VAL A 318 1.35 9.79 0.73
N SER A 319 2.22 10.76 0.99
CA SER A 319 2.50 11.33 2.31
C SER A 319 2.30 12.84 2.25
N ALA A 320 2.05 13.48 3.40
CA ALA A 320 1.53 14.86 3.56
C ALA A 320 1.90 15.86 2.44
N ASP A 321 3.16 15.94 2.02
CA ASP A 321 3.62 16.85 0.97
C ASP A 321 4.24 16.18 -0.26
N ARG A 322 4.29 14.83 -0.33
CA ARG A 322 4.98 14.06 -1.37
C ARG A 322 4.14 12.94 -1.94
N VAL A 323 4.18 12.83 -3.27
CA VAL A 323 3.73 11.69 -4.06
C VAL A 323 4.94 10.90 -4.50
N LEU A 324 4.94 9.61 -4.19
CA LEU A 324 5.82 8.63 -4.82
C LEU A 324 5.01 7.88 -5.87
N VAL A 325 5.50 7.89 -7.11
CA VAL A 325 4.96 7.08 -8.21
C VAL A 325 6.04 6.12 -8.64
N HIS A 326 5.70 4.85 -8.82
CA HIS A 326 6.61 3.87 -9.41
C HIS A 326 5.99 3.13 -10.59
N SER A 327 6.83 2.60 -11.47
CA SER A 327 6.45 1.80 -12.64
C SER A 327 6.94 0.35 -12.52
N ARG A 328 6.57 -0.50 -13.49
CA ARG A 328 7.06 -1.90 -13.58
C ARG A 328 8.47 -1.99 -14.16
N GLU A 329 8.94 -0.89 -14.73
CA GLU A 329 10.24 -0.69 -15.33
C GLU A 329 11.28 -0.27 -14.27
N ASN A 330 10.95 -0.43 -12.98
CA ASN A 330 11.79 -0.12 -11.84
C ASN A 330 12.22 1.34 -11.76
N GLU A 331 11.32 2.23 -12.18
CA GLU A 331 11.48 3.66 -11.97
C GLU A 331 10.62 4.13 -10.82
N LEU A 332 11.17 5.05 -10.03
CA LEU A 332 10.51 5.74 -8.93
C LEU A 332 10.70 7.24 -9.14
N VAL A 333 9.60 7.98 -9.11
CA VAL A 333 9.59 9.44 -9.17
C VAL A 333 8.92 9.98 -7.91
N CYS A 334 9.59 10.91 -7.25
CA CYS A 334 9.02 11.70 -6.17
C CYS A 334 8.62 13.07 -6.69
N SER A 335 7.37 13.47 -6.48
CA SER A 335 6.86 14.81 -6.78
C SER A 335 6.14 15.38 -5.57
N MET A 336 6.17 16.70 -5.38
CA MET A 336 5.44 17.33 -4.26
C MET A 336 3.96 17.58 -4.59
N ILE A 337 3.12 17.55 -3.56
CA ILE A 337 1.66 17.72 -3.65
C ILE A 337 1.26 19.20 -3.55
N LEU A 338 2.02 20.08 -2.87
CA LEU A 338 1.40 21.30 -2.31
C LEU A 338 2.13 22.64 -2.44
N SER A 339 3.34 22.74 -3.03
CA SER A 339 4.05 24.03 -3.10
C SER A 339 4.34 24.56 -4.51
N GLU A 340 3.92 23.87 -5.57
CA GLU A 340 4.18 24.28 -6.96
C GLU A 340 2.93 24.77 -7.71
N PHE A 341 1.75 24.76 -7.10
CA PHE A 341 0.53 25.21 -7.76
C PHE A 341 0.36 26.73 -7.58
N PRO A 342 0.52 27.55 -8.64
CA PRO A 342 0.18 28.96 -8.55
C PRO A 342 -1.34 29.09 -8.37
N ASN A 343 -1.73 29.86 -7.35
CA ASN A 343 -3.09 30.42 -7.25
C ASN A 343 -3.48 31.19 -8.53
#